data_AF-A0A024GWU3-F1
#
_entry.id   AF-A0A024GWU3-F1
#
_cell.length_a   1.000
_cell.length_b   1.000
_cell.length_c   1.000
_cell.angle_alpha   90.00
_cell.angle_beta   90.00
_cell.angle_gamma   90.00
#
_symmetry.space_group_name_H-M   'P 1'
#
loop_
_entity.id
_entity.type
_entity.pdbx_description
1 polymer ?
#
loop_
_entity_poly.entity_id
_entity_poly.type
_entity_poly.pdbx_seq_one_letter_code
_entity_poly.pdbx_strand_id
1 'polypeptide(L)'
;MADEVMEDVEVLVSSIPLNRMVGVAPLLRRIAGDAVLIDTSNYYPVRDGCIAAIDDGQVGSVWVSEMLGRPVAKTRNAIGSGSLAAKGTEKASPARFAIAVAADRDTDREVARGLVNDTGFDPFYSGSITDSWGHQPGSPAYSTNLSYQEIEVALALADRDRIPNRRDRQVAVVTERTDNGMTEETIA
;
A
#
# COMPACT_ATOMS: atom_id res chain seq x y z
N MET A 1 -3.26 -22.69 -11.09
CA MET A 1 -3.52 -21.53 -12.01
C MET A 1 -4.47 -20.58 -11.29
N ALA A 2 -4.58 -19.30 -11.67
CA ALA A 2 -5.29 -18.30 -10.86
C ALA A 2 -6.79 -18.62 -10.60
N ASP A 3 -7.38 -19.56 -11.35
CA ASP A 3 -8.75 -20.05 -11.17
C ASP A 3 -8.95 -20.93 -9.91
N GLU A 4 -7.92 -21.62 -9.41
CA GLU A 4 -8.05 -22.49 -8.21
C GLU A 4 -8.01 -21.70 -6.90
N VAL A 5 -7.56 -20.44 -6.92
CA VAL A 5 -7.33 -19.61 -5.73
C VAL A 5 -8.59 -18.82 -5.32
N MET A 6 -9.68 -18.91 -6.10
CA MET A 6 -10.81 -17.97 -5.99
C MET A 6 -12.05 -18.54 -5.27
N GLU A 7 -12.01 -19.80 -4.83
CA GLU A 7 -13.07 -20.43 -4.03
C GLU A 7 -12.80 -20.22 -2.54
N ASP A 8 -13.83 -19.91 -1.76
CA ASP A 8 -13.79 -19.75 -0.29
C ASP A 8 -12.75 -18.74 0.26
N VAL A 9 -12.45 -17.69 -0.49
CA VAL A 9 -11.55 -16.61 -0.05
C VAL A 9 -12.29 -15.62 0.85
N GLU A 10 -11.91 -15.57 2.13
CA GLU A 10 -12.40 -14.56 3.08
C GLU A 10 -11.64 -13.22 2.96
N VAL A 11 -10.34 -13.29 2.67
CA VAL A 11 -9.47 -12.12 2.53
C VAL A 11 -8.50 -12.31 1.37
N LEU A 12 -8.49 -11.39 0.41
CA LEU A 12 -7.51 -11.34 -0.67
C LEU A 12 -6.53 -10.19 -0.45
N VAL A 13 -5.23 -10.48 -0.46
CA VAL A 13 -4.19 -9.45 -0.52
C VAL A 13 -3.66 -9.35 -1.96
N SER A 14 -3.87 -8.20 -2.60
CA SER A 14 -3.45 -7.94 -3.98
C SER A 14 -2.14 -7.16 -4.01
N SER A 15 -1.06 -7.85 -4.39
CA SER A 15 0.28 -7.28 -4.63
C SER A 15 0.64 -7.29 -6.12
N ILE A 16 -0.28 -6.77 -6.94
CA ILE A 16 -0.19 -6.74 -8.40
C ILE A 16 0.26 -5.34 -8.85
N PRO A 17 1.18 -5.20 -9.83
CA PRO A 17 1.50 -3.90 -10.42
C PRO A 17 0.25 -3.17 -10.91
N LEU A 18 0.17 -1.87 -10.65
CA LEU A 18 -1.08 -1.11 -10.81
C LEU A 18 -1.59 -1.12 -12.26
N ASN A 19 -0.69 -1.10 -13.25
CA ASN A 19 -1.06 -1.19 -14.66
C ASN A 19 -1.69 -2.51 -15.11
N ARG A 20 -1.56 -3.58 -14.30
CA ARG A 20 -2.21 -4.86 -14.57
C ARG A 20 -3.61 -4.95 -13.98
N MET A 21 -4.02 -3.99 -13.14
CA MET A 21 -5.29 -4.03 -12.41
C MET A 21 -6.49 -4.20 -13.35
N VAL A 22 -6.53 -3.46 -14.46
CA VAL A 22 -7.62 -3.56 -15.45
C VAL A 22 -7.75 -4.98 -16.01
N GLY A 23 -6.62 -5.64 -16.31
CA GLY A 23 -6.61 -6.99 -16.87
C GLY A 23 -6.96 -8.08 -15.85
N VAL A 24 -6.64 -7.89 -14.57
CA VAL A 24 -6.92 -8.87 -13.51
C VAL A 24 -8.26 -8.66 -12.82
N ALA A 25 -8.84 -7.46 -12.93
CA ALA A 25 -10.11 -7.13 -12.28
C ALA A 25 -11.26 -8.10 -12.58
N PRO A 26 -11.46 -8.61 -13.81
CA PRO A 26 -12.49 -9.62 -14.08
C PRO A 26 -12.32 -10.89 -13.23
N LEU A 27 -11.08 -11.31 -12.98
CA LEU A 27 -10.78 -12.46 -12.15
C LEU A 27 -11.06 -12.15 -10.67
N LEU A 28 -10.58 -11.01 -10.16
CA LEU A 28 -10.76 -10.62 -8.76
C LEU A 28 -12.23 -10.39 -8.38
N ARG A 29 -13.07 -10.00 -9.36
CA ARG A 29 -14.52 -9.88 -9.18
C ARG A 29 -15.24 -11.20 -8.97
N ARG A 30 -14.62 -12.36 -9.29
CA ARG A 30 -15.22 -13.68 -9.07
C ARG A 30 -15.19 -14.13 -7.61
N ILE A 31 -14.34 -13.49 -6.80
CA ILE A 31 -14.26 -13.75 -5.36
C ILE A 31 -15.58 -13.36 -4.70
N ALA A 32 -16.00 -14.11 -3.67
CA ALA A 32 -17.19 -13.83 -2.87
C ALA A 32 -17.30 -12.34 -2.51
N GLY A 33 -18.51 -11.77 -2.63
CA GLY A 33 -18.74 -10.32 -2.53
C GLY A 33 -18.48 -9.73 -1.14
N ASP A 34 -18.56 -10.57 -0.11
CA ASP A 34 -18.27 -10.27 1.29
C ASP A 34 -16.78 -10.38 1.65
N ALA A 35 -15.96 -11.00 0.79
CA ALA A 35 -14.51 -11.06 1.00
C ALA A 35 -13.90 -9.65 1.15
N VAL A 36 -12.91 -9.54 2.03
CA VAL A 36 -12.13 -8.31 2.22
C VAL A 36 -11.01 -8.25 1.19
N LEU A 37 -10.89 -7.12 0.50
CA LEU A 37 -9.85 -6.88 -0.50
C LEU A 37 -8.81 -5.91 0.06
N ILE A 38 -7.56 -6.37 0.19
CA ILE A 38 -6.43 -5.57 0.65
C ILE A 38 -5.59 -5.15 -0.56
N ASP A 39 -5.53 -3.85 -0.80
CA ASP A 39 -4.67 -3.20 -1.78
C ASP A 39 -3.30 -2.85 -1.17
N THR A 40 -2.23 -3.40 -1.74
CA THR A 40 -0.84 -3.06 -1.36
C THR A 40 -0.13 -2.25 -2.46
N SER A 41 -0.85 -1.88 -3.53
CA SER A 41 -0.26 -1.28 -4.72
C SER A 41 0.23 0.15 -4.50
N ASN A 42 1.21 0.53 -5.32
CA ASN A 42 1.72 1.89 -5.44
C ASN A 42 1.74 2.24 -6.93
N TYR A 43 1.55 3.52 -7.27
CA TYR A 43 1.64 4.00 -8.65
C TYR A 43 3.04 4.54 -8.96
N TYR A 44 3.67 3.99 -9.99
CA TYR A 44 4.96 4.43 -10.52
C TYR A 44 4.88 4.59 -12.04
N PRO A 45 4.86 5.82 -12.59
CA PRO A 45 4.71 6.03 -14.04
C PRO A 45 5.73 5.26 -14.90
N VAL A 46 6.97 5.10 -14.41
CA VAL A 46 8.01 4.33 -15.12
C VAL A 46 7.67 2.86 -15.30
N ARG A 47 6.93 2.26 -14.34
CA ARG A 47 6.52 0.85 -14.37
C ARG A 47 5.12 0.69 -14.96
N ASP A 48 4.23 1.59 -14.58
CA ASP A 48 2.80 1.48 -14.80
C ASP A 48 2.36 2.17 -16.11
N GLY A 49 3.21 3.01 -16.70
CA GLY A 49 2.78 3.96 -17.73
C GLY A 49 1.89 5.05 -17.15
N CYS A 50 1.35 5.91 -18.01
CA CYS A 50 0.43 6.96 -17.58
C CYS A 50 -0.97 6.39 -17.31
N ILE A 51 -1.48 6.61 -16.10
CA ILE A 51 -2.88 6.36 -15.74
C ILE A 51 -3.52 7.74 -15.54
N ALA A 52 -4.17 8.25 -16.59
CA ALA A 52 -4.65 9.62 -16.67
C ALA A 52 -5.42 10.07 -15.42
N ALA A 53 -6.32 9.24 -14.90
CA ALA A 53 -7.11 9.60 -13.73
C ALA A 53 -6.25 9.82 -12.46
N ILE A 54 -5.19 9.02 -12.27
CA ILE A 54 -4.25 9.18 -11.15
C ILE A 54 -3.31 10.36 -11.40
N ASP A 55 -2.87 10.56 -12.64
CA ASP A 55 -2.07 11.72 -13.04
C ASP A 55 -2.85 13.04 -12.82
N ASP A 56 -4.18 13.01 -13.00
CA ASP A 56 -5.12 14.11 -12.74
C ASP A 56 -5.52 14.22 -11.25
N GLY A 57 -4.86 13.47 -10.36
CA GLY A 57 -4.96 13.62 -8.91
C GLY A 57 -5.90 12.65 -8.19
N GLN A 58 -6.47 11.66 -8.89
CA GLN A 58 -7.22 10.58 -8.24
C GLN A 58 -6.29 9.73 -7.35
N VAL A 59 -6.78 9.32 -6.18
CA VAL A 59 -6.02 8.43 -5.28
C VAL A 59 -5.97 7.04 -5.89
N GLY A 60 -4.78 6.44 -5.98
CA GLY A 60 -4.59 5.13 -6.63
C GLY A 60 -5.49 4.02 -6.09
N SER A 61 -5.74 3.97 -4.78
CA SER A 61 -6.64 2.94 -4.20
C SER A 61 -8.13 3.21 -4.45
N VAL A 62 -8.53 4.46 -4.67
CA VAL A 62 -9.86 4.80 -5.18
C VAL A 62 -10.00 4.28 -6.61
N TRP A 63 -8.99 4.51 -7.45
CA TRP A 63 -8.96 3.97 -8.81
C TRP A 63 -9.01 2.42 -8.81
N VAL A 64 -8.27 1.75 -7.91
CA VAL A 64 -8.37 0.28 -7.75
C VAL A 64 -9.79 -0.14 -7.36
N SER A 65 -10.40 0.52 -6.37
CA SER A 65 -11.78 0.25 -5.94
C SER A 65 -12.76 0.33 -7.12
N GLU A 66 -12.64 1.38 -7.96
CA GLU A 66 -13.45 1.55 -9.18
C GLU A 66 -13.18 0.44 -10.21
N MET A 67 -11.91 0.10 -10.44
CA MET A 67 -11.55 -0.98 -11.37
C MET A 67 -12.05 -2.33 -10.91
N LEU A 68 -12.27 -2.55 -9.62
CA LEU A 68 -12.86 -3.78 -9.07
C LEU A 68 -14.39 -3.68 -8.95
N GLY A 69 -14.95 -2.47 -8.86
CA GLY A 69 -16.35 -2.25 -8.50
C GLY A 69 -16.66 -2.69 -7.06
N ARG A 70 -15.65 -2.69 -6.18
CA ARG A 70 -15.72 -3.19 -4.81
C ARG A 70 -14.83 -2.33 -3.90
N PRO A 71 -15.24 -2.09 -2.64
CA PRO A 71 -14.40 -1.42 -1.66
C PRO A 71 -13.13 -2.22 -1.38
N VAL A 72 -12.07 -1.50 -1.01
CA VAL A 72 -10.77 -2.05 -0.64
C VAL A 72 -10.26 -1.39 0.64
N ALA A 73 -9.45 -2.10 1.43
CA ALA A 73 -8.56 -1.48 2.41
C ALA A 73 -7.17 -1.32 1.82
N LYS A 74 -6.47 -0.24 2.13
CA LYS A 74 -5.05 -0.08 1.78
C LYS A 74 -4.17 -0.28 3.01
N THR A 75 -3.19 -1.17 2.90
CA THR A 75 -2.13 -1.29 3.91
C THR A 75 -0.86 -1.94 3.34
N ARG A 76 0.25 -1.89 4.09
CA ARG A 76 1.59 -2.42 3.74
C ARG A 76 2.22 -1.86 2.46
N ASN A 77 1.57 -0.91 1.80
CA ASN A 77 2.10 -0.28 0.61
C ASN A 77 3.36 0.57 0.91
N ALA A 78 3.48 1.09 2.13
CA ALA A 78 4.53 2.01 2.57
C ALA A 78 5.71 1.35 3.31
N ILE A 79 5.61 0.08 3.70
CA ILE A 79 6.71 -0.64 4.36
C ILE A 79 7.61 -1.31 3.31
N GLY A 80 8.93 -1.24 3.48
CA GLY A 80 9.87 -1.97 2.62
C GLY A 80 9.76 -3.48 2.82
N SER A 81 9.88 -4.27 1.75
CA SER A 81 9.74 -5.73 1.76
C SER A 81 10.68 -6.42 2.78
N GLY A 82 11.95 -6.02 2.84
CA GLY A 82 12.91 -6.53 3.82
C GLY A 82 12.53 -6.21 5.26
N SER A 83 11.98 -5.01 5.51
CA SER A 83 11.51 -4.65 6.86
C SER A 83 10.24 -5.42 7.24
N LEU A 84 9.31 -5.60 6.30
CA LEU A 84 8.12 -6.41 6.49
C LEU A 84 8.48 -7.87 6.83
N ALA A 85 9.50 -8.43 6.18
CA ALA A 85 9.94 -9.81 6.40
C ALA A 85 10.70 -10.01 7.72
N ALA A 86 11.51 -9.03 8.15
CA ALA A 86 12.49 -9.24 9.21
C ALA A 86 12.21 -8.47 10.52
N LYS A 87 11.35 -7.44 10.51
CA LYS A 87 11.22 -6.49 11.63
C LYS A 87 9.90 -6.57 12.40
N GLY A 88 9.07 -7.57 12.14
CA GLY A 88 7.90 -7.84 12.99
C GLY A 88 8.34 -8.19 14.41
N THR A 89 7.64 -7.68 15.42
CA THR A 89 7.91 -7.96 16.84
C THR A 89 6.65 -8.39 17.59
N GLU A 90 6.78 -8.84 18.83
CA GLU A 90 5.65 -9.28 19.67
C GLU A 90 4.66 -8.14 19.96
N LYS A 91 3.40 -8.50 20.24
CA LYS A 91 2.35 -7.51 20.57
C LYS A 91 2.78 -6.69 21.80
N ALA A 92 2.51 -5.38 21.75
CA ALA A 92 2.90 -4.40 22.77
C ALA A 92 4.41 -4.18 22.97
N SER A 93 5.29 -4.74 22.12
CA SER A 93 6.70 -4.34 22.11
C SER A 93 6.82 -2.83 21.82
N PRO A 94 7.58 -2.06 22.62
CA PRO A 94 7.79 -0.63 22.38
C PRO A 94 8.61 -0.36 21.11
N ALA A 95 9.21 -1.40 20.52
CA ALA A 95 9.98 -1.32 19.28
C ALA A 95 9.14 -1.64 18.01
N ARG A 96 7.81 -1.80 18.13
CA ARG A 96 6.94 -2.04 16.98
C ARG A 96 6.90 -0.82 16.08
N PHE A 97 7.14 -1.05 14.79
CA PHE A 97 6.83 -0.05 13.78
C PHE A 97 5.35 -0.07 13.44
N ALA A 98 4.83 1.10 13.09
CA ALA A 98 3.47 1.27 12.66
C ALA A 98 3.34 1.16 11.14
N ILE A 99 2.22 0.61 10.69
CA ILE A 99 1.83 0.55 9.28
C ILE A 99 0.46 1.21 9.14
N ALA A 100 0.36 2.15 8.21
CA ALA A 100 -0.89 2.82 7.90
C ALA A 100 -1.94 1.87 7.31
N VAL A 101 -3.20 2.08 7.70
CA VAL A 101 -4.38 1.37 7.24
C VAL A 101 -5.45 2.39 6.86
N ALA A 102 -5.88 2.39 5.61
CA ALA A 102 -6.98 3.21 5.12
C ALA A 102 -8.12 2.31 4.63
N ALA A 103 -9.36 2.60 5.02
CA ALA A 103 -10.52 1.81 4.61
C ALA A 103 -11.83 2.57 4.89
N ASP A 104 -12.85 2.35 4.05
CA ASP A 104 -14.17 2.95 4.20
C ASP A 104 -15.14 2.08 5.02
N ARG A 105 -15.05 0.75 4.87
CA ARG A 105 -15.89 -0.20 5.62
C ARG A 105 -15.22 -0.58 6.94
N ASP A 106 -16.01 -0.67 8.01
CA ASP A 106 -15.50 -1.13 9.30
C ASP A 106 -14.92 -2.55 9.22
N THR A 107 -15.57 -3.48 8.51
CA THR A 107 -15.05 -4.85 8.33
C THR A 107 -13.68 -4.85 7.65
N ASP A 108 -13.51 -4.07 6.58
CA ASP A 108 -12.25 -3.96 5.85
C ASP A 108 -11.14 -3.37 6.73
N ARG A 109 -11.49 -2.34 7.50
CA ARG A 109 -10.58 -1.71 8.47
C ARG A 109 -10.13 -2.74 9.50
N GLU A 110 -11.04 -3.41 10.19
CA GLU A 110 -10.65 -4.31 11.29
C GLU A 110 -9.86 -5.53 10.79
N VAL A 111 -10.22 -6.08 9.63
CA VAL A 111 -9.43 -7.16 9.01
C VAL A 111 -8.03 -6.68 8.63
N ALA A 112 -7.90 -5.53 7.97
CA ALA A 112 -6.59 -4.97 7.62
C ALA A 112 -5.73 -4.67 8.85
N ARG A 113 -6.32 -4.11 9.91
CA ARG A 113 -5.63 -3.85 11.18
C ARG A 113 -5.20 -5.14 11.86
N GLY A 114 -6.05 -6.16 11.85
CA GLY A 114 -5.73 -7.50 12.36
C GLY A 114 -4.53 -8.11 11.64
N LEU A 115 -4.54 -8.11 10.31
CA LEU A 115 -3.42 -8.61 9.51
C LEU A 115 -2.10 -7.90 9.82
N VAL A 116 -2.11 -6.56 9.95
CA VAL A 116 -0.92 -5.79 10.34
C VAL A 116 -0.44 -6.19 11.74
N ASN A 117 -1.35 -6.23 12.70
CA ASN A 117 -1.07 -6.57 14.10
C ASN A 117 -0.48 -7.97 14.26
N ASP A 118 -1.06 -8.95 13.59
CA ASP A 118 -0.65 -10.35 13.66
C ASP A 118 0.69 -10.60 12.97
N THR A 119 1.10 -9.73 12.05
CA THR A 119 2.45 -9.74 11.46
C THR A 119 3.50 -8.95 12.24
N GLY A 120 3.16 -8.48 13.45
CA GLY A 120 4.14 -7.89 14.36
C GLY A 120 4.36 -6.38 14.21
N PHE A 121 3.40 -5.67 13.62
CA PHE A 121 3.43 -4.20 13.42
C PHE A 121 2.20 -3.53 14.04
N ASP A 122 2.28 -2.26 14.39
CA ASP A 122 1.12 -1.54 14.92
C ASP A 122 0.23 -0.98 13.80
N PRO A 123 -1.06 -1.33 13.76
CA PRO A 123 -1.97 -0.81 12.76
C PRO A 123 -2.41 0.62 13.09
N PHE A 124 -1.92 1.60 12.33
CA PHE A 124 -2.34 2.98 12.43
C PHE A 124 -3.47 3.27 11.43
N TYR A 125 -4.68 3.58 11.91
CA TYR A 125 -5.78 3.94 11.01
C TYR A 125 -5.60 5.36 10.49
N SER A 126 -5.39 5.50 9.18
CA SER A 126 -5.14 6.79 8.51
C SER A 126 -6.40 7.44 7.94
N GLY A 127 -7.57 6.79 8.04
CA GLY A 127 -8.85 7.32 7.58
C GLY A 127 -9.48 6.52 6.45
N SER A 128 -10.28 7.20 5.63
CA SER A 128 -10.98 6.63 4.48
C SER A 128 -10.01 6.18 3.38
N ILE A 129 -10.49 5.42 2.39
CA ILE A 129 -9.65 5.07 1.24
C ILE A 129 -9.19 6.31 0.46
N THR A 130 -9.95 7.41 0.55
CA THR A 130 -9.56 8.69 -0.05
C THR A 130 -8.44 9.40 0.69
N ASP A 131 -8.14 9.03 1.94
CA ASP A 131 -7.02 9.55 2.74
C ASP A 131 -5.72 8.76 2.51
N SER A 132 -5.80 7.64 1.78
CA SER A 132 -4.68 6.75 1.57
C SER A 132 -3.52 7.34 0.74
N TRP A 133 -3.69 8.54 0.17
CA TRP A 133 -2.65 9.27 -0.55
C TRP A 133 -1.49 9.66 0.38
N GLY A 134 -1.76 9.86 1.68
CA GLY A 134 -0.78 10.31 2.67
C GLY A 134 0.36 9.30 2.93
N HIS A 135 0.19 8.05 2.50
CA HIS A 135 1.20 6.99 2.63
C HIS A 135 1.59 6.37 1.27
N GLN A 136 1.44 7.11 0.16
CA GLN A 136 1.94 6.72 -1.16
C GLN A 136 3.44 7.04 -1.36
N PRO A 137 4.12 6.49 -2.37
CA PRO A 137 5.50 6.87 -2.71
C PRO A 137 5.67 8.38 -2.81
N GLY A 138 6.75 8.90 -2.23
CA GLY A 138 7.01 10.35 -2.16
C GLY A 138 6.36 11.06 -0.96
N SER A 139 5.50 10.40 -0.19
CA SER A 139 5.03 10.90 1.11
C SER A 139 6.07 10.69 2.23
N PRO A 140 6.02 11.46 3.33
CA PRO A 140 6.96 11.29 4.44
C PRO A 140 6.86 9.94 5.16
N ALA A 141 5.69 9.29 5.11
CA ALA A 141 5.48 7.97 5.73
C ALA A 141 6.03 6.81 4.86
N TYR A 142 6.39 7.06 3.60
CA TYR A 142 6.74 6.01 2.65
C TYR A 142 8.18 5.47 2.83
N SER A 143 8.30 4.14 2.83
CA SER A 143 9.56 3.40 3.03
C SER A 143 10.29 3.74 4.33
N THR A 144 9.52 3.91 5.41
CA THR A 144 10.04 4.24 6.74
C THR A 144 9.74 3.13 7.76
N ASN A 145 10.45 3.17 8.89
CA ASN A 145 10.23 2.30 10.05
C ASN A 145 9.84 3.17 11.25
N LEU A 146 8.69 3.84 11.14
CA LEU A 146 8.21 4.79 12.14
C LEU A 146 7.46 4.07 13.25
N SER A 147 7.57 4.56 14.48
CA SER A 147 6.67 4.20 15.58
C SER A 147 5.24 4.73 15.35
N TYR A 148 4.31 4.34 16.23
CA TYR A 148 2.92 4.78 16.17
C TYR A 148 2.75 6.30 16.26
N GLN A 149 3.56 6.98 17.08
CA GLN A 149 3.51 8.43 17.24
C GLN A 149 4.15 9.14 16.05
N GLU A 150 5.23 8.57 15.51
CA GLU A 150 5.95 9.17 14.39
C GLU A 150 5.17 9.08 13.07
N ILE A 151 4.43 7.99 12.84
CA ILE A 151 3.63 7.85 11.62
C ILE A 151 2.49 8.87 11.58
N GLU A 152 1.88 9.23 12.71
CA GLU A 152 0.87 10.29 12.79
C GLU A 152 1.43 11.62 12.29
N VAL A 153 2.62 11.98 12.78
CA VAL A 153 3.33 13.20 12.37
C VAL A 153 3.71 13.14 10.88
N ALA A 154 4.21 12.01 10.41
CA ALA A 154 4.61 11.84 9.01
C ALA A 154 3.43 11.96 8.04
N LEU A 155 2.27 11.39 8.39
CA LEU A 155 1.04 11.51 7.62
C LEU A 155 0.53 12.97 7.61
N ALA A 156 0.58 13.66 8.75
CA ALA A 156 0.19 15.08 8.83
C ALA A 156 1.11 16.02 8.03
N LEU A 157 2.38 15.66 7.84
CA LEU A 157 3.35 16.41 7.03
C LEU A 157 3.25 16.10 5.52
N ALA A 158 2.39 15.17 5.11
CA ALA A 158 2.22 14.84 3.71
C ALA A 158 1.66 16.04 2.93
N ASP A 159 2.30 16.35 1.80
CA ASP A 159 1.91 17.44 0.90
C ASP A 159 1.53 16.83 -0.45
N ARG A 160 0.23 16.87 -0.76
CA ARG A 160 -0.36 16.20 -1.93
C ARG A 160 0.25 16.69 -3.23
N ASP A 161 0.56 17.98 -3.35
CA ASP A 161 1.06 18.59 -4.58
C ASP A 161 2.54 18.23 -4.83
N ARG A 162 3.28 17.91 -3.77
CA ARG A 162 4.70 17.55 -3.86
C ARG A 162 4.95 16.05 -4.07
N ILE A 163 3.99 15.21 -3.72
CA ILE A 163 4.13 13.75 -3.75
C ILE A 163 4.56 13.23 -5.14
N PRO A 164 3.93 13.62 -6.27
CA PRO A 164 4.32 13.11 -7.58
C PRO A 164 5.79 13.41 -7.93
N ASN A 165 6.23 14.65 -7.72
CA ASN A 165 7.62 15.04 -7.99
C ASN A 165 8.62 14.31 -7.08
N ARG A 166 8.28 14.13 -5.79
CA ARG A 166 9.13 13.41 -4.83
C ARG A 166 9.26 11.94 -5.19
N ARG A 167 8.15 11.28 -5.55
CA ARG A 167 8.16 9.90 -6.04
C ARG A 167 9.10 9.76 -7.23
N ASP A 168 8.93 10.60 -8.26
CA ASP A 168 9.67 10.43 -9.51
C ASP A 168 11.18 10.62 -9.29
N ARG A 169 11.56 11.57 -8.43
CA ARG A 169 12.96 11.77 -8.00
C ARG A 169 13.49 10.60 -7.19
N GLN A 170 12.71 10.09 -6.25
CA GLN A 170 13.10 8.92 -5.45
C GLN A 170 13.40 7.74 -6.37
N VAL A 171 12.49 7.43 -7.31
CA VAL A 171 12.67 6.34 -8.28
C VAL A 171 13.92 6.55 -9.12
N ALA A 172 14.16 7.76 -9.65
CA ALA A 172 15.35 8.04 -10.46
C ALA A 172 16.65 7.76 -9.70
N VAL A 173 16.73 8.18 -8.42
CA VAL A 173 17.90 7.93 -7.56
C VAL A 173 18.07 6.44 -7.27
N VAL A 174 16.99 5.72 -6.99
CA VAL A 174 17.06 4.26 -6.74
C VAL A 174 17.53 3.54 -8.00
N THR A 175 16.96 3.86 -9.17
CA THR A 175 17.34 3.26 -10.46
C THR A 175 18.83 3.46 -10.75
N GLU A 176 19.34 4.68 -10.58
CA GLU A 176 20.77 4.97 -10.75
C GLU A 176 21.66 4.11 -9.84
N ARG A 177 21.26 3.91 -8.57
CA ARG A 177 22.01 3.07 -7.63
C ARG A 177 21.96 1.58 -8.02
N THR A 178 20.79 1.07 -8.43
CA THR A 178 20.64 -0.32 -8.88
C THR A 178 21.40 -0.60 -10.17
N ASP A 179 21.40 0.32 -11.13
CA ASP A 179 22.17 0.19 -12.37
C ASP A 179 23.68 0.16 -12.10
N ASN A 180 24.11 0.82 -11.02
CA ASN A 180 25.48 0.79 -10.50
C ASN A 180 25.78 -0.44 -9.60
N GLY A 181 24.86 -1.41 -9.50
CA GLY A 181 25.07 -2.68 -8.80
C GLY A 181 24.77 -2.68 -7.29
N MET A 182 24.11 -1.64 -6.76
CA MET A 182 23.63 -1.64 -5.37
C MET A 182 22.27 -2.36 -5.25
N THR A 183 22.08 -3.17 -4.21
CA THR A 183 20.80 -3.87 -3.95
C THR A 183 19.81 -2.96 -3.21
N GLU A 184 18.50 -3.26 -3.26
CA GLU A 184 17.47 -2.53 -2.49
C GLU A 184 17.79 -2.42 -0.99
N GLU A 185 18.46 -3.42 -0.41
CA GLU A 185 18.91 -3.44 0.99
C GLU A 185 20.01 -2.40 1.30
N THR A 186 20.73 -1.91 0.29
CA THR A 186 21.82 -0.92 0.44
C THR A 186 21.34 0.50 0.12
N ILE A 187 20.10 0.67 -0.36
CA ILE A 187 19.57 1.93 -0.88
C ILE A 187 18.73 2.70 0.17
N ALA A 188 18.27 2.02 1.23
CA ALA A 188 17.49 2.56 2.35
C ALA A 188 18.38 3.22 3.41
#